data_AF-A0AAE0NKX6-F1
#
_entry.id   AF-A0AAE0NKX6-F1
#
_cell.length_a   1.000
_cell.length_b   1.000
_cell.length_c   1.000
_cell.angle_alpha   90.00
_cell.angle_beta   90.00
_cell.angle_gamma   90.00
#
_symmetry.space_group_name_H-M   'P 1'
#
loop_
_entity.id
_entity.type
_entity.pdbx_description
1 polymer ?
#
loop_
_entity_poly.entity_id
_entity_poly.type
_entity_poly.pdbx_seq_one_letter_code
_entity_poly.pdbx_strand_id
1 'polypeptide(L)'
;MATTTAQGWAQLRQQARSLETQTETLFHTYSQFSTQPNIPPKPTEEERATEAKLQELLEKRESVIAQLGRLLDSEAALTSSALKQNNLSLLRDKLADHRRDLGRLRSGLGEARNRANLLGSVRDDISAYRAANPEAAEADYMLEERGRLDRSHDVADSVLSQAYAVQDNFALQRESLASINRRITLAASHVPGINTLIGRISAKKRRDGIIMGSFIAFCFLMFWYFL
;
A
#
# COMPACT_ATOMS: atom_id res chain seq x y z
N MET A 1 23.13 30.47 -10.89
CA MET A 1 22.66 30.26 -9.50
C MET A 1 21.33 29.51 -9.42
N ALA A 2 20.36 29.69 -10.33
CA ALA A 2 19.08 28.94 -10.31
C ALA A 2 19.19 27.44 -10.65
N THR A 3 20.21 27.04 -11.43
CA THR A 3 20.44 25.63 -11.82
C THR A 3 20.98 24.78 -10.67
N THR A 4 21.84 25.36 -9.83
CA THR A 4 22.44 24.69 -8.67
C THR A 4 21.44 24.46 -7.53
N THR A 5 20.51 25.40 -7.32
CA THR A 5 19.43 25.24 -6.33
C THR A 5 18.39 24.21 -6.78
N ALA A 6 18.07 24.16 -8.08
CA ALA A 6 17.17 23.16 -8.64
C ALA A 6 17.74 21.73 -8.54
N GLN A 7 19.04 21.55 -8.80
CA GLN A 7 19.72 20.26 -8.62
C GLN A 7 19.78 19.83 -7.14
N GLY A 8 20.10 20.76 -6.22
CA GLY A 8 20.13 20.49 -4.78
C GLY A 8 18.75 20.10 -4.22
N TRP A 9 17.69 20.77 -4.67
CA TRP A 9 16.30 20.42 -4.31
C TRP A 9 15.93 19.00 -4.75
N ALA A 10 16.26 18.63 -5.99
CA ALA A 10 15.96 17.30 -6.52
C ALA A 10 16.66 16.20 -5.72
N GLN A 11 17.93 16.41 -5.36
CA GLN A 11 18.72 15.48 -4.56
C GLN A 11 18.14 15.29 -3.15
N LEU A 12 17.85 16.39 -2.44
CA LEU A 12 17.28 16.32 -1.09
C LEU A 12 15.87 15.72 -1.09
N ARG A 13 15.06 15.99 -2.12
CA ARG A 13 13.75 15.35 -2.27
C ARG A 13 13.89 13.84 -2.48
N GLN A 14 14.84 13.40 -3.30
CA GLN A 14 15.11 11.98 -3.51
C GLN A 14 15.57 11.31 -2.21
N GLN A 15 16.44 11.98 -1.44
CA GLN A 15 16.88 11.52 -0.13
C GLN A 15 15.72 11.43 0.88
N ALA A 16 14.84 12.43 0.92
CA ALA A 16 13.66 12.39 1.80
C ALA A 16 12.75 11.20 1.48
N ARG A 17 12.56 10.91 0.18
CA ARG A 17 11.77 9.75 -0.28
C ARG A 17 12.43 8.42 0.05
N SER A 18 13.75 8.29 -0.12
CA SER A 18 14.44 7.03 0.22
C SER A 18 14.37 6.75 1.73
N LEU A 19 14.55 7.76 2.56
CA LEU A 19 14.39 7.65 4.01
C LEU A 19 12.95 7.32 4.41
N GLU A 20 11.96 7.88 3.69
CA GLU A 20 10.55 7.53 3.89
C GLU A 20 10.28 6.05 3.63
N THR A 21 10.73 5.51 2.49
CA THR A 21 10.58 4.08 2.18
C THR A 21 11.28 3.20 3.22
N GLN A 22 12.47 3.57 3.68
CA GLN A 22 13.16 2.85 4.75
C GLN A 22 12.35 2.88 6.06
N THR A 23 11.73 4.01 6.38
CA THR A 23 10.87 4.15 7.56
C THR A 23 9.66 3.22 7.46
N GLU A 24 9.00 3.17 6.31
CA GLU A 24 7.85 2.27 6.08
C GLU A 24 8.23 0.80 6.22
N THR A 25 9.39 0.39 5.69
CA THR A 25 9.87 -1.00 5.86
C THR A 25 10.11 -1.35 7.32
N LEU A 26 10.71 -0.45 8.10
CA LEU A 26 10.93 -0.68 9.52
C LEU A 26 9.64 -0.64 10.33
N PHE A 27 8.63 0.15 9.95
CA PHE A 27 7.32 0.11 10.58
C PHE A 27 6.63 -1.24 10.39
N HIS A 28 6.72 -1.82 9.20
CA HIS A 28 6.23 -3.18 8.98
C HIS A 28 6.91 -4.17 9.91
N THR A 29 8.25 -4.16 9.99
CA THR A 29 8.99 -5.02 10.93
C THR A 29 8.61 -4.75 12.39
N TYR A 30 8.49 -3.50 12.80
CA TYR A 30 8.15 -3.14 14.18
C TYR A 30 6.73 -3.57 14.56
N SER A 31 5.77 -3.44 13.63
CA SER A 31 4.39 -3.87 13.85
C SER A 31 4.27 -5.38 14.05
N GLN A 32 5.14 -6.19 13.43
CA GLN A 32 5.15 -7.64 13.58
C GLN A 32 5.43 -8.10 15.01
N PHE A 33 6.19 -7.33 15.80
CA PHE A 33 6.42 -7.66 17.21
C PHE A 33 5.13 -7.69 18.05
N SER A 34 4.10 -6.94 17.64
CA SER A 34 2.80 -6.90 18.33
C SER A 34 1.86 -8.05 17.94
N THR A 35 2.11 -8.69 16.80
CA THR A 35 1.29 -9.78 16.26
C THR A 35 1.90 -11.16 16.47
N GLN A 36 3.08 -11.24 17.09
CA GLN A 36 3.71 -12.52 17.40
C GLN A 36 2.87 -13.31 18.42
N PRO A 37 2.66 -14.62 18.21
CA PRO A 37 1.81 -15.44 19.09
C PRO A 37 2.37 -15.59 20.51
N ASN A 38 3.68 -15.38 20.69
CA ASN A 38 4.33 -15.38 22.00
C ASN A 38 5.13 -14.09 22.15
N ILE A 39 4.47 -13.05 22.66
CA ILE A 39 5.10 -11.75 22.89
C ILE A 39 5.95 -11.86 24.17
N PRO A 40 7.27 -11.64 24.09
CA PRO A 40 8.11 -11.75 25.26
C PRO A 40 7.75 -10.69 26.32
N PRO A 41 7.85 -11.02 27.62
CA PRO A 41 7.47 -10.15 28.72
C PRO A 41 8.33 -8.89 28.83
N LYS A 42 9.52 -8.91 28.22
CA LYS A 42 10.43 -7.77 28.11
C LYS A 42 10.71 -7.49 26.63
N PRO A 43 10.91 -6.21 26.26
CA PRO A 43 11.35 -5.85 24.92
C PRO A 43 12.61 -6.61 24.52
N THR A 44 12.59 -7.26 23.35
CA THR A 44 13.78 -7.92 22.81
C THR A 44 14.82 -6.88 22.41
N GLU A 45 16.07 -7.32 22.30
CA GLU A 45 17.13 -6.45 21.79
C GLU A 45 16.85 -6.00 20.35
N GLU A 46 16.24 -6.88 19.54
CA GLU A 46 15.80 -6.58 18.17
C GLU A 46 14.68 -5.52 18.12
N GLU A 47 13.68 -5.60 19.02
CA GLU A 47 12.62 -4.58 19.14
C GLU A 47 13.22 -3.22 19.48
N ARG A 48 14.10 -3.16 20.48
CA ARG A 48 14.76 -1.92 20.90
C ARG A 48 15.65 -1.35 19.80
N ALA A 49 16.42 -2.21 19.13
CA ALA A 49 17.26 -1.80 18.02
C ALA A 49 16.42 -1.27 16.84
N THR A 50 15.25 -1.87 16.58
CA THR A 50 14.33 -1.43 15.53
C THR A 50 13.67 -0.11 15.89
N GLU A 51 13.23 0.07 17.13
CA GLU A 51 12.67 1.35 17.62
C GLU A 51 13.71 2.47 17.56
N ALA A 52 14.96 2.20 17.99
CA ALA A 52 16.05 3.17 17.92
C ALA A 52 16.36 3.58 16.47
N LYS A 53 16.41 2.62 15.53
CA LYS A 53 16.59 2.91 14.10
C LYS A 53 15.42 3.73 13.52
N LEU A 54 14.18 3.45 13.93
CA LEU A 54 13.01 4.24 13.53
C LEU A 54 13.13 5.68 14.02
N GLN A 55 13.50 5.90 15.29
CA GLN A 55 13.72 7.25 15.83
C GLN A 55 14.82 7.99 15.06
N GLU A 56 15.96 7.33 14.82
CA GLU A 56 17.08 7.91 14.06
C GLU A 56 16.66 8.30 12.63
N LEU A 57 15.90 7.45 11.93
CA LEU A 57 15.40 7.77 10.58
C LEU A 57 14.43 8.94 10.59
N LEU A 58 13.55 9.03 11.59
CA LEU A 58 12.60 10.15 11.71
C LEU A 58 13.34 11.48 11.97
N GLU A 59 14.38 11.47 12.81
CA GLU A 59 15.25 12.64 13.04
C GLU A 59 16.00 13.04 11.77
N LYS A 60 16.59 12.06 11.06
CA LYS A 60 17.24 12.31 9.76
C LYS A 60 16.27 12.91 8.75
N ARG A 61 15.04 12.39 8.66
CA ARG A 61 14.00 12.95 7.76
C ARG A 61 13.63 14.38 8.13
N GLU A 62 13.49 14.68 9.42
CA GLU A 62 13.24 16.04 9.88
C GLU A 62 14.37 16.99 9.45
N SER A 63 15.63 16.57 9.59
CA SER A 63 16.78 17.38 9.19
C SER A 63 16.79 17.68 7.67
N VAL A 64 16.46 16.69 6.84
CA VAL A 64 16.39 16.83 5.37
C VAL A 64 15.21 17.72 4.96
N ILE A 65 14.05 17.55 5.60
CA ILE A 65 12.85 18.38 5.36
C ILE A 65 13.11 19.83 5.78
N ALA A 66 13.85 20.05 6.89
CA ALA A 66 14.27 21.39 7.30
C ALA A 66 15.25 22.02 6.30
N GLN A 67 16.18 21.25 5.72
CA GLN A 67 17.06 21.72 4.65
C GLN A 67 16.30 22.09 3.38
N LEU A 68 15.32 21.27 2.97
CA LEU A 68 14.40 21.61 1.88
C LEU A 68 13.69 22.94 2.18
N GLY A 69 13.12 23.11 3.37
CA GLY A 69 12.49 24.38 3.78
C GLY A 69 13.41 25.58 3.58
N ARG A 70 14.63 25.53 4.13
CA ARG A 70 15.62 26.62 3.98
C ARG A 70 15.98 26.92 2.53
N LEU A 71 16.11 25.89 1.68
CA LEU A 71 16.38 26.09 0.26
C LEU A 71 15.22 26.81 -0.44
N LEU A 72 13.98 26.46 -0.09
CA LEU A 72 12.79 27.10 -0.66
C LEU A 72 12.68 28.56 -0.21
N ASP A 73 13.00 28.85 1.04
CA ASP A 73 12.99 30.21 1.60
C ASP A 73 14.10 31.09 1.00
N SER A 74 15.23 30.48 0.59
CA SER A 74 16.33 31.18 -0.10
C SER A 74 16.08 31.47 -1.58
N GLU A 75 15.05 30.85 -2.18
CA GLU A 75 14.66 31.07 -3.56
C GLU A 75 13.77 32.33 -3.63
N ALA A 76 14.03 33.25 -4.58
CA ALA A 76 13.22 34.47 -4.69
C ALA A 76 11.72 34.13 -4.83
N ALA A 77 10.85 34.89 -4.17
CA ALA A 77 9.41 34.61 -4.12
C ALA A 77 8.75 34.47 -5.52
N LEU A 78 9.29 35.16 -6.53
CA LEU A 78 8.87 35.10 -7.93
C LEU A 78 9.25 33.79 -8.66
N THR A 79 10.20 33.03 -8.12
CA THR A 79 10.68 31.74 -8.66
C THR A 79 10.27 30.54 -7.79
N SER A 80 9.65 30.79 -6.63
CA SER A 80 9.15 29.76 -5.72
C SER A 80 7.96 29.05 -6.35
N SER A 81 8.17 27.80 -6.78
CA SER A 81 7.12 27.01 -7.40
C SER A 81 6.11 26.53 -6.34
N ALA A 82 4.81 26.81 -6.55
CA ALA A 82 3.72 26.28 -5.73
C ALA A 82 3.78 24.75 -5.56
N LEU A 83 4.33 24.03 -6.56
CA LEU A 83 4.56 22.59 -6.50
C LEU A 83 5.63 22.21 -5.47
N LYS A 84 6.71 23.00 -5.33
CA LYS A 84 7.75 22.75 -4.32
C LYS A 84 7.22 22.99 -2.91
N GLN A 85 6.40 24.04 -2.73
CA GLN A 85 5.73 24.34 -1.46
C GLN A 85 4.77 23.21 -1.05
N ASN A 86 3.92 22.77 -1.97
CA ASN A 86 3.01 21.63 -1.72
C ASN A 86 3.77 20.33 -1.45
N ASN A 87 4.87 20.07 -2.16
CA ASN A 87 5.67 18.88 -1.89
C ASN A 87 6.30 18.91 -0.49
N LEU A 88 6.77 20.07 -0.05
CA LEU A 88 7.32 20.25 1.29
C LEU A 88 6.25 20.08 2.37
N SER A 89 5.04 20.60 2.18
CA SER A 89 3.94 20.39 3.13
C SER A 89 3.59 18.91 3.26
N LEU A 90 3.44 18.20 2.14
CA LEU A 90 3.18 16.75 2.13
C LEU A 90 4.27 15.94 2.86
N LEU A 91 5.55 16.30 2.69
CA LEU A 91 6.65 15.64 3.40
C LEU A 91 6.58 15.88 4.92
N ARG A 92 6.19 17.09 5.35
CA ARG A 92 5.99 17.43 6.77
C ARG A 92 4.81 16.69 7.37
N ASP A 93 3.68 16.65 6.66
CA ASP A 93 2.48 15.95 7.09
C ASP A 93 2.77 14.46 7.26
N LYS A 94 3.40 13.83 6.26
CA LYS A 94 3.77 12.41 6.33
C LYS A 94 4.78 12.11 7.44
N LEU A 95 5.72 13.02 7.73
CA LEU A 95 6.62 12.87 8.88
C LEU A 95 5.84 12.92 10.21
N ALA A 96 4.89 13.85 10.34
CA ALA A 96 4.07 13.98 11.54
C ALA A 96 3.17 12.75 11.75
N ASP A 97 2.58 12.22 10.69
CA ASP A 97 1.79 10.99 10.72
C ASP A 97 2.65 9.81 11.20
N HIS A 98 3.82 9.61 10.60
CA HIS A 98 4.75 8.53 10.99
C HIS A 98 5.18 8.65 12.47
N ARG A 99 5.36 9.86 13.01
CA ARG A 99 5.65 10.05 14.45
C ARG A 99 4.49 9.61 15.34
N ARG A 100 3.24 9.94 14.96
CA ARG A 100 2.06 9.49 15.70
C ARG A 100 1.91 7.98 15.62
N ASP A 101 2.17 7.39 14.46
CA ASP A 101 2.09 5.94 14.26
C ASP A 101 3.14 5.17 15.06
N LEU A 102 4.37 5.69 15.21
CA LEU A 102 5.35 5.12 16.12
C LEU A 102 4.84 5.08 17.57
N GLY A 103 4.24 6.18 18.03
CA GLY A 103 3.64 6.24 19.36
C GLY A 103 2.49 5.24 19.54
N ARG A 104 1.63 5.12 18.53
CA ARG A 104 0.53 4.13 18.51
C ARG A 104 1.05 2.71 18.56
N LEU A 105 2.01 2.34 17.70
CA LEU A 105 2.60 1.01 17.66
C LEU A 105 3.26 0.64 19.00
N ARG A 106 4.01 1.58 19.60
CA ARG A 106 4.61 1.37 20.92
C ARG A 106 3.57 1.13 22.01
N SER A 107 2.49 1.91 22.02
CA SER A 107 1.40 1.72 22.98
C SER A 107 0.67 0.39 22.78
N GLY A 108 0.38 0.02 21.53
CA GLY A 108 -0.27 -1.24 21.19
C GLY A 108 0.60 -2.46 21.54
N LEU A 109 1.91 -2.37 21.31
CA LEU A 109 2.85 -3.42 21.71
C LEU A 109 2.92 -3.57 23.23
N GLY A 110 2.92 -2.45 23.96
CA GLY A 110 2.84 -2.45 25.42
C GLY A 110 1.55 -3.11 25.94
N GLU A 111 0.41 -2.80 25.35
CA GLU A 111 -0.88 -3.42 25.70
C GLU A 111 -0.89 -4.91 25.37
N ALA A 112 -0.42 -5.30 24.18
CA ALA A 112 -0.37 -6.69 23.75
C ALA A 112 0.53 -7.52 24.68
N ARG A 113 1.67 -6.96 25.10
CA ARG A 113 2.56 -7.56 26.10
C ARG A 113 1.90 -7.69 27.48
N ASN A 114 1.21 -6.66 27.95
CA ASN A 114 0.48 -6.71 29.22
C ASN A 114 -0.60 -7.81 29.18
N ARG A 115 -1.35 -7.88 28.07
CA ARG A 115 -2.34 -8.92 27.84
C ARG A 115 -1.72 -10.32 27.83
N ALA A 116 -0.59 -10.51 27.15
CA ALA A 116 0.13 -11.78 27.13
C ALA A 116 0.60 -12.20 28.53
N ASN A 117 1.13 -11.27 29.33
CA ASN A 117 1.57 -11.54 30.70
C ASN A 117 0.40 -11.92 31.62
N LEU A 118 -0.74 -11.24 31.51
CA LEU A 118 -1.94 -11.57 32.28
C LEU A 118 -2.50 -12.94 31.90
N LEU A 119 -2.56 -13.25 30.61
CA LEU A 119 -3.05 -14.54 30.12
C LEU A 119 -2.13 -15.69 30.51
N GLY A 120 -0.81 -15.47 30.59
CA GLY A 120 0.14 -16.48 31.08
C GLY A 120 -0.17 -16.92 32.51
N SER A 121 -0.22 -15.96 33.43
CA SER A 121 -0.53 -16.23 34.85
C SER A 121 -1.90 -16.88 35.03
N VAL A 122 -2.92 -16.37 34.34
CA VAL A 122 -4.28 -16.91 34.43
C VAL A 122 -4.36 -18.32 33.85
N ARG A 123 -3.63 -18.62 32.76
CA ARG A 123 -3.60 -19.95 32.16
C ARG A 123 -2.92 -20.96 33.08
N ASP A 124 -1.84 -20.56 33.73
CA ASP A 124 -1.13 -21.40 34.70
C ASP A 124 -2.04 -21.71 35.89
N ASP A 125 -2.71 -20.70 36.46
CA ASP A 125 -3.67 -20.88 37.55
C ASP A 125 -4.88 -21.75 37.16
N ILE A 126 -5.45 -21.54 35.96
CA ILE A 126 -6.54 -22.37 35.43
C ILE A 126 -6.06 -23.81 35.23
N SER A 127 -4.85 -24.01 34.72
CA SER A 127 -4.30 -25.36 34.51
C SER A 127 -4.08 -26.08 35.84
N ALA A 128 -3.57 -25.37 36.86
CA ALA A 128 -3.40 -25.90 38.20
C ALA A 128 -4.74 -26.23 38.87
N TYR A 129 -5.75 -25.36 38.72
CA TYR A 129 -7.10 -25.61 39.21
C TYR A 129 -7.76 -26.82 38.53
N ARG A 130 -7.65 -26.92 37.19
CA ARG A 130 -8.16 -28.07 36.42
C ARG A 130 -7.45 -29.37 36.80
N ALA A 131 -6.13 -29.33 37.06
CA ALA A 131 -5.38 -30.49 37.54
C ALA A 131 -5.78 -30.92 38.97
N ALA A 132 -6.15 -29.96 39.83
CA ALA A 132 -6.62 -30.23 41.18
C ALA A 132 -8.08 -30.73 41.23
N ASN A 133 -8.92 -30.41 40.24
CA ASN A 133 -10.34 -30.78 40.19
C ASN A 133 -10.74 -31.37 38.81
N PRO A 134 -10.44 -32.66 38.55
CA PRO A 134 -10.66 -33.28 37.24
C PRO A 134 -12.13 -33.33 36.80
N GLU A 135 -13.06 -33.63 37.72
CA GLU A 135 -14.50 -33.73 37.40
C GLU A 135 -15.10 -32.37 37.02
N ALA A 136 -14.71 -31.30 37.71
CA ALA A 136 -15.13 -29.93 37.37
C ALA A 136 -14.51 -29.46 36.04
N ALA A 137 -13.26 -29.86 35.77
CA ALA A 137 -12.58 -29.55 34.51
C ALA A 137 -13.26 -30.20 33.29
N GLU A 138 -13.78 -31.42 33.44
CA GLU A 138 -14.53 -32.10 32.38
C GLU A 138 -15.86 -31.39 32.10
N ALA A 139 -16.61 -31.02 33.14
CA ALA A 139 -17.85 -30.25 32.99
C ALA A 139 -17.63 -28.88 32.32
N ASP A 140 -16.59 -28.14 32.73
CA ASP A 140 -16.20 -26.88 32.11
C ASP A 140 -15.79 -27.05 30.64
N TYR A 141 -15.05 -28.13 30.33
CA TYR A 141 -14.68 -28.46 28.96
C TYR A 141 -15.92 -28.71 28.08
N MET A 142 -16.92 -29.45 28.59
CA MET A 142 -18.15 -29.70 27.83
C MET A 142 -18.97 -28.41 27.59
N LEU A 143 -18.97 -27.48 28.54
CA LEU A 143 -19.61 -26.16 28.37
C LEU A 143 -18.85 -25.30 27.36
N GLU A 144 -17.52 -25.28 27.42
CA GLU A 144 -16.66 -24.58 26.46
C GLU A 144 -16.84 -25.13 25.05
N GLU A 145 -16.97 -26.46 24.92
CA GLU A 145 -17.23 -27.15 23.66
C GLU A 145 -18.58 -26.75 23.06
N ARG A 146 -19.63 -26.69 23.89
CA ARG A 146 -20.93 -26.20 23.46
C ARG A 146 -20.83 -24.76 22.95
N GLY A 147 -20.15 -23.87 23.67
CA GLY A 147 -19.94 -22.49 23.22
C GLY A 147 -19.12 -22.40 21.93
N ARG A 148 -18.18 -23.32 21.71
CA ARG A 148 -17.41 -23.40 20.46
C ARG A 148 -18.28 -23.86 19.29
N LEU A 149 -19.17 -24.83 19.51
CA LEU A 149 -20.15 -25.27 18.53
C LEU A 149 -21.12 -24.14 18.15
N ASP A 150 -21.66 -23.42 19.13
CA ASP A 150 -22.56 -22.28 18.89
C ASP A 150 -21.87 -21.19 18.07
N ARG A 151 -20.63 -20.81 18.42
CA ARG A 151 -19.85 -19.84 17.62
C ARG A 151 -19.55 -20.35 16.21
N SER A 152 -19.28 -21.63 16.04
CA SER A 152 -19.05 -22.22 14.72
C SER A 152 -20.31 -22.19 13.86
N HIS A 153 -21.49 -22.37 14.46
CA HIS A 153 -22.78 -22.21 13.81
C HIS A 153 -23.00 -20.75 13.38
N ASP A 154 -22.77 -19.78 14.26
CA ASP A 154 -22.91 -18.36 13.92
C ASP A 154 -22.01 -17.94 12.75
N VAL A 155 -20.77 -18.46 12.69
CA VAL A 155 -19.86 -18.21 11.57
C VAL A 155 -20.37 -18.86 10.29
N ALA A 156 -20.88 -20.09 10.35
CA ALA A 156 -21.47 -20.76 9.20
C ALA A 156 -22.68 -19.96 8.66
N ASP A 157 -23.55 -19.47 9.54
CA ASP A 157 -24.71 -18.65 9.18
C ASP A 157 -24.29 -17.30 8.57
N SER A 158 -23.24 -16.67 9.11
CA SER A 158 -22.66 -15.45 8.56
C SER A 158 -22.10 -15.65 7.15
N VAL A 159 -21.35 -16.74 6.93
CA VAL A 159 -20.81 -17.09 5.60
C VAL A 159 -21.95 -17.38 4.62
N LEU A 160 -23.00 -18.07 5.06
CA LEU A 160 -24.17 -18.35 4.24
C LEU A 160 -24.90 -17.05 3.86
N SER A 161 -25.12 -16.15 4.81
CA SER A 161 -25.70 -14.82 4.58
C SER A 161 -24.85 -13.99 3.61
N GLN A 162 -23.53 -14.00 3.79
CA GLN A 162 -22.60 -13.32 2.89
C GLN A 162 -22.66 -13.91 1.47
N ALA A 163 -22.76 -15.23 1.33
CA ALA A 163 -22.90 -15.88 0.03
C ALA A 163 -24.21 -15.46 -0.68
N TYR A 164 -25.33 -15.38 0.04
CA TYR A 164 -26.58 -14.85 -0.51
C TYR A 164 -26.47 -13.39 -0.94
N ALA A 165 -25.82 -12.55 -0.13
CA ALA A 165 -25.59 -11.15 -0.49
C ALA A 165 -24.70 -11.02 -1.73
N VAL A 166 -23.68 -11.87 -1.89
CA VAL A 166 -22.81 -11.89 -3.08
C VAL A 166 -23.59 -12.35 -4.32
N GLN A 167 -24.46 -13.35 -4.19
CA GLN A 167 -25.33 -13.81 -5.28
C GLN A 167 -26.25 -12.68 -5.77
N ASP A 168 -26.87 -11.93 -4.85
CA ASP A 168 -27.73 -10.78 -5.18
C ASP A 168 -26.91 -9.65 -5.85
N ASN A 169 -25.73 -9.35 -5.31
CA ASN A 169 -24.81 -8.39 -5.93
C ASN A 169 -24.40 -8.80 -7.35
N PHE A 170 -24.18 -10.08 -7.64
CA PHE A 170 -23.90 -10.54 -9.00
C PHE A 170 -25.10 -10.37 -9.93
N ALA A 171 -26.33 -10.58 -9.43
CA ALA A 171 -27.54 -10.32 -10.20
C ALA A 171 -27.67 -8.82 -10.56
N LEU A 172 -27.45 -7.92 -9.59
CA LEU A 172 -27.44 -6.47 -9.82
C LEU A 172 -26.30 -6.03 -10.75
N GLN A 173 -25.10 -6.60 -10.60
CA GLN A 173 -23.97 -6.33 -11.49
C GLN A 173 -24.26 -6.77 -12.93
N ARG A 174 -24.94 -7.90 -13.14
CA ARG A 174 -25.35 -8.36 -14.47
C ARG A 174 -26.32 -7.37 -15.14
N GLU A 175 -27.29 -6.84 -14.39
CA GLU A 175 -28.18 -5.80 -14.89
C GLU A 175 -27.42 -4.52 -15.24
N SER A 176 -26.50 -4.08 -14.37
CA SER A 176 -25.63 -2.93 -14.62
C SER A 176 -24.78 -3.11 -15.88
N LEU A 177 -24.14 -4.27 -16.07
CA LEU A 177 -23.37 -4.58 -17.27
C LEU A 177 -24.23 -4.60 -18.53
N ALA A 178 -25.45 -5.13 -18.47
CA ALA A 178 -26.40 -5.07 -19.58
C ALA A 178 -26.78 -3.62 -19.91
N SER A 179 -26.98 -2.78 -18.89
CA SER A 179 -27.26 -1.35 -19.06
C SER A 179 -26.07 -0.59 -19.69
N ILE A 180 -24.84 -0.92 -19.27
CA ILE A 180 -23.60 -0.36 -19.82
C ILE A 180 -23.44 -0.80 -21.28
N ASN A 181 -23.65 -2.07 -21.59
CA ASN A 181 -23.59 -2.58 -22.96
C ASN A 181 -24.62 -1.87 -23.87
N ARG A 182 -25.85 -1.68 -23.38
CA ARG A 182 -26.88 -0.91 -24.08
C ARG A 182 -26.45 0.54 -24.31
N ARG A 183 -25.89 1.22 -23.30
CA ARG A 183 -25.38 2.59 -23.42
C ARG A 183 -24.18 2.71 -24.37
N ILE A 184 -23.25 1.75 -24.34
CA ILE A 184 -22.10 1.69 -25.26
C ILE A 184 -22.58 1.49 -26.69
N THR A 185 -23.54 0.58 -26.90
CA THR A 185 -24.12 0.33 -28.23
C THR A 185 -24.84 1.58 -28.76
N LEU A 186 -25.62 2.27 -27.91
CA LEU A 186 -26.25 3.54 -28.26
C LEU A 186 -25.23 4.65 -28.53
N ALA A 187 -24.18 4.79 -27.72
CA ALA A 187 -23.12 5.76 -27.93
C ALA A 187 -22.35 5.49 -29.24
N ALA A 188 -22.04 4.22 -29.53
CA ALA A 188 -21.41 3.81 -30.79
C ALA A 188 -22.30 4.15 -32.00
N SER A 189 -23.63 4.07 -31.86
CA SER A 189 -24.57 4.49 -32.91
C SER A 189 -24.66 6.02 -33.09
N HIS A 190 -24.32 6.80 -32.05
CA HIS A 190 -24.35 8.27 -32.06
C HIS A 190 -23.00 8.93 -32.38
N VAL A 191 -21.89 8.18 -32.49
CA VAL A 191 -20.60 8.70 -32.97
C VAL A 191 -20.36 8.25 -34.42
N PRO A 192 -21.02 8.88 -35.42
CA PRO A 192 -20.71 8.62 -36.82
C PRO A 192 -19.29 9.12 -37.12
N GLY A 193 -18.40 8.24 -37.61
CA GLY A 193 -17.08 8.61 -38.12
C GLY A 193 -15.86 7.98 -37.45
N ILE A 194 -16.01 7.11 -36.43
CA ILE A 194 -14.87 6.32 -35.91
C ILE A 194 -14.29 5.42 -37.00
N ASN A 195 -15.14 4.82 -37.84
CA ASN A 195 -14.70 3.95 -38.93
C ASN A 195 -13.90 4.72 -40.01
N THR A 196 -14.23 6.00 -40.26
CA THR A 196 -13.51 6.83 -41.22
C THR A 196 -12.18 7.35 -40.65
N LEU A 197 -12.10 7.64 -39.35
CA LEU A 197 -10.85 8.00 -38.67
C LEU A 197 -9.87 6.83 -38.60
N ILE A 198 -10.34 5.63 -38.25
CA ILE A 198 -9.54 4.39 -38.27
C ILE A 198 -9.05 4.09 -39.69
N GLY A 199 -9.91 4.27 -40.70
CA GLY A 199 -9.53 4.14 -42.12
C GLY A 199 -8.40 5.09 -42.54
N ARG A 200 -8.45 6.37 -42.12
CA ARG A 200 -7.41 7.36 -42.42
C ARG A 200 -6.06 7.03 -41.76
N ILE A 201 -6.08 6.53 -40.53
CA ILE A 201 -4.87 6.12 -39.80
C ILE A 201 -4.21 4.91 -40.48
N SER A 202 -5.01 3.90 -40.85
CA SER A 202 -4.52 2.72 -41.57
C SER A 202 -3.94 3.05 -42.95
N ALA A 203 -4.59 3.95 -43.70
CA ALA A 203 -4.11 4.42 -45.00
C ALA A 203 -2.75 5.11 -44.93
N LYS A 204 -2.51 5.94 -43.90
CA LYS A 204 -1.21 6.59 -43.69
C LYS A 204 -0.10 5.57 -43.41
N LYS A 205 -0.35 4.61 -42.52
CA LYS A 205 0.62 3.56 -42.17
C LYS A 205 0.99 2.67 -43.36
N ARG A 206 0.02 2.37 -44.23
CA ARG A 206 0.27 1.62 -45.47
C ARG A 206 1.14 2.41 -46.47
N ARG A 207 0.92 3.72 -46.60
CA ARG A 207 1.74 4.58 -47.45
C ARG A 207 3.20 4.63 -46.96
N ASP A 208 3.40 4.79 -45.67
CA ASP A 208 4.75 4.83 -45.08
C ASP A 208 5.47 3.48 -45.27
N GLY A 209 4.76 2.36 -45.14
CA GLY A 209 5.30 1.02 -45.43
C GLY A 209 5.70 0.81 -46.90
N ILE A 210 4.90 1.32 -47.85
CA ILE A 210 5.24 1.27 -49.28
C ILE A 210 6.49 2.10 -49.58
N ILE A 211 6.59 3.32 -49.01
CA ILE A 211 7.75 4.19 -49.20
C ILE A 211 9.02 3.51 -48.67
N MET A 212 8.99 3.00 -47.43
CA MET A 212 10.12 2.30 -46.83
C MET A 212 10.51 1.04 -47.61
N GLY A 213 9.54 0.24 -48.05
CA GLY A 213 9.79 -0.94 -48.88
C GLY A 213 10.42 -0.60 -50.22
N SER A 214 9.94 0.45 -50.89
CA SER A 214 10.50 0.92 -52.17
C SER A 214 11.94 1.42 -52.04
N PHE A 215 12.25 2.11 -50.93
CA PHE A 215 13.60 2.59 -50.63
C PHE A 215 14.57 1.43 -50.43
N ILE A 216 14.17 0.43 -49.64
CA ILE A 216 14.98 -0.77 -49.39
C ILE A 216 15.23 -1.52 -50.71
N ALA A 217 14.20 -1.74 -51.53
CA ALA A 217 14.34 -2.41 -52.82
C ALA A 217 15.28 -1.65 -53.77
N PHE A 218 15.18 -0.31 -53.82
CA PHE A 218 16.07 0.52 -54.62
C PHE A 218 17.53 0.41 -54.17
N CYS A 219 17.79 0.46 -52.85
CA CYS A 219 19.13 0.27 -52.31
C CYS A 219 19.72 -1.11 -52.67
N PHE A 220 18.92 -2.18 -52.63
CA PHE A 220 19.38 -3.52 -53.03
C PHE A 220 19.70 -3.60 -54.53
N LEU A 221 18.87 -3.01 -55.40
CA LEU A 221 19.13 -2.99 -56.85
C LEU A 221 20.40 -2.19 -57.19
N MET A 222 20.60 -1.03 -56.54
CA MET A 222 21.79 -0.22 -56.74
C MET A 222 23.05 -0.95 -56.26
N PHE A 223 22.97 -1.63 -55.11
CA PHE A 223 24.07 -2.43 -54.59
C PHE A 223 24.44 -3.57 -55.53
N TRP A 224 23.48 -4.29 -56.09
CA TRP A 224 23.74 -5.35 -57.06
C TRP A 224 24.32 -4.80 -58.37
N TYR A 225 23.81 -3.69 -58.89
CA TYR A 225 24.31 -3.14 -60.15
C TYR A 225 25.75 -2.59 -60.06
N PHE A 226 26.18 -2.14 -58.88
CA PHE A 226 27.49 -1.53 -58.65
C PHE A 226 28.56 -2.53 -58.15
N LEU A 227 28.20 -3.80 -57.97
CA LEU A 227 29.08 -4.89 -57.54
C LEU A 227 29.29 -5.88 -58.69
#